data_AF-A0A151I751-F1
#
_entry.id   AF-A0A151I751-F1
#
_cell.length_a   1.000
_cell.length_b   1.000
_cell.length_c   1.000
_cell.angle_alpha   90.00
_cell.angle_beta   90.00
_cell.angle_gamma   90.00
#
_symmetry.space_group_name_H-M   'P 1'
#
loop_
_entity.id
_entity.type
_entity.pdbx_description
1 polymer ?
#
loop_
_entity_poly.entity_id
_entity_poly.type
_entity_poly.pdbx_seq_one_letter_code
_entity_poly.pdbx_strand_id
1 'polypeptide(L)'
;MIQRQFKTKMGLIVDMPKPGFGSSNDGNTSRRFFANPEMSSEITGVNETIIRRFGNILSVLNYTESLDYTKFGEYAHETARLFVDTYEWYDMPPTVHKVLIHGSEFIRYSLLPLGQ
;
A
#
# COMPACT_ATOMS: atom_id res chain seq x y z
N MET A 1 16.02 -6.18 -13.10
CA MET A 1 14.98 -6.29 -14.15
C MET A 1 13.78 -5.37 -13.84
N ILE A 2 13.18 -5.49 -12.65
CA ILE A 2 12.02 -4.70 -12.19
C ILE A 2 12.26 -3.18 -12.24
N GLN A 3 13.34 -2.67 -11.63
CA GLN A 3 13.67 -1.23 -11.63
C GLN A 3 13.75 -0.62 -13.04
N ARG A 4 14.34 -1.36 -14.00
CA ARG A 4 14.41 -0.93 -15.41
C ARG A 4 13.03 -0.87 -16.06
N GLN A 5 12.16 -1.84 -15.79
CA GLN A 5 10.81 -1.84 -16.31
C GLN A 5 9.99 -0.67 -15.77
N PHE A 6 10.08 -0.35 -14.48
CA PHE A 6 9.47 0.87 -13.92
C PHE A 6 9.98 2.14 -14.58
N LYS A 7 11.29 2.23 -14.82
CA LYS A 7 11.88 3.38 -15.51
C LYS A 7 11.38 3.50 -16.96
N THR A 8 11.33 2.40 -17.70
CA THR A 8 10.95 2.42 -19.12
C THR A 8 9.44 2.55 -19.35
N LYS A 9 8.62 1.81 -18.59
CA LYS A 9 7.16 1.77 -18.79
C LYS A 9 6.42 2.88 -18.05
N MET A 10 6.92 3.30 -16.89
CA MET A 10 6.26 4.29 -16.03
C MET A 10 7.09 5.56 -15.81
N GLY A 11 8.33 5.64 -16.30
CA GLY A 11 9.20 6.77 -15.97
C GLY A 11 9.46 6.89 -14.47
N LEU A 12 9.46 5.77 -13.74
CA LEU A 12 9.64 5.72 -12.29
C LEU A 12 11.02 5.20 -11.92
N ILE A 13 11.69 5.92 -11.02
CA ILE A 13 12.95 5.47 -10.41
C ILE A 13 12.61 4.89 -9.05
N VAL A 14 12.58 3.57 -8.97
CA VAL A 14 12.24 2.84 -7.75
C VAL A 14 13.49 2.18 -7.17
N ASP A 15 13.53 2.08 -5.85
CA ASP A 15 14.51 1.31 -5.08
C ASP A 15 15.99 1.66 -5.37
N MET A 16 16.26 2.92 -5.71
CA MET A 16 17.63 3.41 -5.88
C MET A 16 18.14 3.97 -4.54
N PRO A 17 19.32 3.56 -4.06
CA PRO A 17 19.87 4.06 -2.81
C PRO A 17 20.13 5.57 -2.88
N LYS A 18 19.79 6.30 -1.81
CA LYS A 18 20.11 7.72 -1.66
C LYS A 18 21.33 7.89 -0.73
N PRO A 19 22.20 8.88 -0.96
CA PRO A 19 23.28 9.20 -0.03
C PRO A 19 22.73 9.49 1.38
N GLY A 20 23.40 8.95 2.42
CA GLY A 20 22.97 9.10 3.82
C GLY A 20 22.11 7.94 4.31
N PHE A 21 20.88 7.79 3.80
CA PHE A 21 19.97 6.70 4.14
C PHE A 21 18.74 6.66 3.21
N GLY A 22 18.11 5.49 3.08
CA GLY A 22 16.84 5.32 2.36
C GLY A 22 16.99 5.09 0.85
N SER A 23 15.86 5.15 0.15
CA SER A 23 15.81 4.92 -1.30
C SER A 23 14.96 5.96 -2.04
N SER A 24 14.88 5.82 -3.37
CA SER A 24 14.01 6.61 -4.24
C SER A 24 12.51 6.31 -4.07
N ASN A 25 12.16 5.39 -3.17
CA ASN A 25 10.77 5.10 -2.81
C ASN A 25 10.24 6.15 -1.82
N ASP A 26 9.94 7.34 -2.32
CA ASP A 26 9.25 8.39 -1.56
C ASP A 26 7.74 8.38 -1.82
N GLY A 27 7.03 9.34 -1.20
CA GLY A 27 5.59 9.46 -1.36
C GLY A 27 5.14 9.70 -2.80
N ASN A 28 5.95 10.34 -3.65
CA ASN A 28 5.60 10.52 -5.06
C ASN A 28 5.73 9.20 -5.82
N THR A 29 6.80 8.45 -5.57
CA THR A 29 6.98 7.10 -6.11
C THR A 29 5.83 6.18 -5.70
N SER A 30 5.43 6.19 -4.42
CA SER A 30 4.31 5.42 -3.91
C SER A 30 2.98 5.76 -4.61
N ARG A 31 2.63 7.06 -4.71
CA ARG A 31 1.41 7.49 -5.41
C ARG A 31 1.35 6.99 -6.86
N ARG A 32 2.47 7.10 -7.58
CA ARG A 32 2.53 6.66 -8.98
C ARG A 32 2.50 5.13 -9.14
N PHE A 33 3.06 4.39 -8.18
CA PHE A 33 2.98 2.92 -8.14
C PHE A 33 1.52 2.45 -8.00
N PHE A 34 0.75 3.04 -7.07
CA PHE A 34 -0.65 2.66 -6.84
C PHE A 34 -1.63 3.26 -7.86
N ALA A 35 -1.25 4.28 -8.63
CA ALA A 35 -2.11 4.89 -9.65
C ALA A 35 -2.40 3.99 -10.86
N ASN A 36 -1.55 2.99 -11.13
CA ASN A 36 -1.80 2.00 -12.18
C ASN A 36 -1.47 0.58 -11.67
N PRO A 37 -2.40 -0.05 -10.93
CA PRO A 37 -2.21 -1.39 -10.37
C PRO A 37 -1.89 -2.46 -11.41
N GLU A 38 -2.51 -2.38 -12.60
CA GLU A 38 -2.29 -3.30 -13.71
C GLU A 38 -0.82 -3.29 -14.16
N MET A 39 -0.29 -2.10 -14.48
CA MET A 39 1.10 -1.93 -14.89
C MET A 39 2.08 -2.32 -13.77
N SER A 40 1.78 -1.95 -12.52
CA SER A 40 2.59 -2.32 -11.36
C SER A 40 2.60 -3.84 -11.13
N SER A 41 1.47 -4.50 -11.31
CA SER A 41 1.32 -5.97 -11.28
C SER A 41 2.14 -6.62 -12.39
N GLU A 42 2.01 -6.15 -13.63
CA GLU A 42 2.77 -6.66 -14.78
C GLU A 42 4.29 -6.56 -14.54
N ILE A 43 4.76 -5.43 -13.98
CA ILE A 43 6.18 -5.19 -13.76
C ILE A 43 6.75 -6.02 -12.60
N THR A 44 5.99 -6.16 -11.50
CA THR A 44 6.46 -6.79 -10.26
C THR A 44 6.13 -8.28 -10.15
N GLY A 45 5.12 -8.75 -10.88
CA GLY A 45 4.51 -10.07 -10.70
C GLY A 45 3.62 -10.17 -9.45
N VAL A 46 3.38 -9.06 -8.73
CA VAL A 46 2.48 -9.03 -7.57
C VAL A 46 1.04 -9.01 -8.07
N ASN A 47 0.14 -9.69 -7.37
CA ASN A 47 -1.28 -9.78 -7.71
C ASN A 47 -1.89 -8.38 -7.76
N GLU A 48 -2.49 -8.06 -8.92
CA GLU A 48 -3.10 -6.75 -9.18
C GLU A 48 -4.17 -6.37 -8.16
N THR A 49 -4.99 -7.34 -7.73
CA THR A 49 -6.06 -7.10 -6.76
C THR A 49 -5.48 -6.68 -5.43
N ILE A 50 -4.40 -7.33 -4.97
CA ILE A 50 -3.69 -6.92 -3.75
C ILE A 50 -3.14 -5.50 -3.89
N ILE A 51 -2.47 -5.15 -5.00
CA ILE A 51 -1.96 -3.79 -5.25
C ILE A 51 -3.10 -2.76 -5.19
N ARG A 52 -4.22 -3.04 -5.87
CA ARG A 52 -5.38 -2.17 -5.92
C ARG A 52 -6.00 -1.98 -4.53
N ARG A 53 -6.13 -3.06 -3.75
CA ARG A 53 -6.69 -3.00 -2.39
C ARG A 53 -5.80 -2.17 -1.46
N PHE A 54 -4.48 -2.34 -1.53
CA PHE A 54 -3.55 -1.47 -0.80
C PHE A 54 -3.65 -0.01 -1.22
N GLY A 55 -3.75 0.28 -2.53
CA GLY A 55 -3.98 1.63 -3.03
C GLY A 55 -5.24 2.27 -2.44
N ASN A 56 -6.36 1.55 -2.43
CA ASN A 56 -7.62 2.02 -1.84
C ASN A 56 -7.49 2.29 -0.33
N ILE A 57 -6.85 1.39 0.42
CA ILE A 57 -6.62 1.55 1.86
C ILE A 57 -5.79 2.81 2.12
N LEU A 58 -4.70 3.01 1.38
CA LEU A 58 -3.85 4.18 1.52
C LEU A 58 -4.58 5.47 1.15
N SER A 59 -5.36 5.48 0.07
CA SER A 59 -6.20 6.64 -0.29
C SER A 59 -7.20 6.98 0.82
N VAL A 60 -7.82 5.96 1.41
CA VAL A 60 -8.80 6.12 2.48
C VAL A 60 -8.18 6.70 3.75
N LEU A 61 -6.99 6.24 4.13
CA LEU A 61 -6.26 6.77 5.29
C LEU A 61 -5.81 8.23 5.12
N ASN A 62 -5.72 8.71 3.87
CA ASN A 62 -5.39 10.10 3.55
C ASN A 62 -6.62 11.01 3.45
N TYR A 63 -7.85 10.51 3.66
CA TYR A 63 -9.02 11.38 3.71
C TYR A 63 -8.99 12.26 4.97
N THR A 64 -9.46 13.51 4.80
CA THR A 64 -9.58 14.49 5.89
C THR A 64 -10.92 14.43 6.62
N GLU A 65 -11.84 13.59 6.15
CA GLU A 65 -13.21 13.47 6.67
C GLU A 65 -13.40 12.22 7.54
N SER A 66 -14.55 12.15 8.22
CA SER A 66 -14.92 11.00 9.04
C SER A 66 -15.03 9.74 8.20
N LEU A 67 -14.32 8.68 8.61
CA LEU A 67 -14.33 7.39 7.96
C LEU A 67 -15.14 6.37 8.77
N ASP A 68 -15.93 5.55 8.08
CA ASP A 68 -16.60 4.40 8.70
C ASP A 68 -15.57 3.31 9.02
N TYR A 69 -15.18 3.24 10.29
CA TYR A 69 -14.18 2.29 10.79
C TYR A 69 -14.61 0.83 10.62
N THR A 70 -15.93 0.55 10.56
CA THR A 70 -16.45 -0.82 10.40
C THR A 70 -16.21 -1.29 8.98
N LYS A 71 -16.61 -0.49 7.99
CA LYS A 71 -16.38 -0.79 6.56
C LYS A 71 -14.89 -0.83 6.23
N PHE A 72 -14.10 0.07 6.81
CA PHE A 72 -12.64 -0.01 6.66
C PHE A 72 -12.10 -1.33 7.22
N GLY A 73 -12.50 -1.73 8.42
CA GLY A 73 -12.06 -2.95 9.07
C GLY A 73 -12.40 -4.21 8.27
N GLU A 74 -13.62 -4.31 7.77
CA GLU A 74 -14.05 -5.42 6.89
C GLU A 74 -13.17 -5.50 5.64
N TYR A 75 -12.99 -4.37 4.94
CA TYR A 75 -12.17 -4.30 3.73
C TYR A 75 -10.70 -4.62 4.01
N ALA A 76 -10.15 -4.15 5.14
CA ALA A 76 -8.79 -4.39 5.56
C ALA A 76 -8.54 -5.86 5.93
N HIS A 77 -9.45 -6.49 6.68
CA HIS A 77 -9.36 -7.92 7.05
C HIS A 77 -9.52 -8.84 5.84
N GLU A 78 -10.41 -8.53 4.90
CA GLU A 78 -10.48 -9.24 3.62
C GLU A 78 -9.16 -9.13 2.83
N THR A 79 -8.54 -7.96 2.83
CA THR A 79 -7.23 -7.75 2.19
C THR A 79 -6.14 -8.57 2.88
N ALA A 80 -6.17 -8.66 4.21
CA ALA A 80 -5.24 -9.48 4.98
C ALA A 80 -5.36 -10.98 4.64
N ARG A 81 -6.60 -11.50 4.55
CA ARG A 81 -6.85 -12.88 4.13
C ARG A 81 -6.32 -13.13 2.73
N LEU A 82 -6.68 -12.27 1.77
CA LEU A 82 -6.19 -12.38 0.40
C LEU A 82 -4.66 -12.36 0.32
N PHE A 83 -4.00 -11.51 1.12
CA PHE A 83 -2.54 -11.44 1.18
C PHE A 83 -1.92 -12.75 1.66
N VAL A 84 -2.41 -13.29 2.79
CA VAL A 84 -1.89 -14.53 3.37
C VAL A 84 -2.13 -15.70 2.43
N ASP A 85 -3.33 -15.82 1.86
CA ASP A 85 -3.68 -16.91 0.93
C ASP A 85 -2.87 -16.86 -0.38
N THR A 86 -2.49 -15.66 -0.84
CA THR A 86 -1.71 -15.48 -2.08
C THR A 86 -0.20 -15.63 -1.85
N TYR A 87 0.28 -15.23 -0.67
CA TYR A 87 1.70 -15.15 -0.33
C TYR A 87 2.02 -15.85 0.99
N GLU A 88 1.56 -17.09 1.15
CA GLU A 88 1.75 -17.90 2.37
C GLU A 88 3.22 -18.00 2.84
N TRP A 89 4.16 -17.89 1.90
CA TRP A 89 5.60 -17.96 2.14
C TRP A 89 6.22 -16.65 2.66
N TYR A 90 5.47 -15.53 2.65
CA TYR A 90 5.98 -14.21 3.00
C TYR A 90 5.21 -13.63 4.18
N ASP A 91 5.89 -13.53 5.32
CA ASP A 91 5.31 -12.94 6.53
C ASP A 91 4.86 -11.50 6.29
N MET A 92 3.65 -11.19 6.74
CA MET A 92 3.09 -9.84 6.63
C MET A 92 3.98 -8.84 7.38
N PRO A 93 4.50 -7.80 6.71
CA PRO A 93 5.36 -6.83 7.38
C PRO A 93 4.65 -6.15 8.56
N PRO A 94 5.34 -5.82 9.67
CA PRO A 94 4.69 -5.25 10.86
C PRO A 94 3.88 -3.97 10.59
N THR A 95 4.30 -3.13 9.65
CA THR A 95 3.56 -1.92 9.25
C THR A 95 2.28 -2.27 8.50
N VAL A 96 2.32 -3.26 7.61
CA VAL A 96 1.15 -3.78 6.90
C VAL A 96 0.18 -4.42 7.89
N HIS A 97 0.67 -5.23 8.83
CA HIS A 97 -0.15 -5.85 9.88
C HIS A 97 -0.87 -4.80 10.72
N LYS A 98 -0.16 -3.76 11.18
CA LYS A 98 -0.77 -2.65 11.94
C LYS A 98 -1.90 -1.99 11.15
N VAL A 99 -1.71 -1.74 9.85
CA VAL A 99 -2.75 -1.14 9.01
C VAL A 99 -3.94 -2.08 8.81
N LEU A 100 -3.69 -3.34 8.46
CA LEU A 100 -4.75 -4.27 8.06
C LEU A 100 -5.52 -4.87 9.25
N ILE A 101 -4.86 -5.09 10.38
CA ILE A 101 -5.46 -5.75 11.56
C ILE A 101 -5.91 -4.73 12.60
N HIS A 102 -5.13 -3.67 12.83
CA HIS A 102 -5.42 -2.67 13.86
C HIS A 102 -5.92 -1.33 13.30
N GLY A 103 -5.92 -1.12 11.98
CA GLY A 103 -6.25 0.17 11.39
C GLY A 103 -7.66 0.66 11.72
N SER A 104 -8.64 -0.24 11.82
CA SER A 104 -10.01 0.11 12.21
C SER A 104 -10.09 0.64 13.64
N GLU A 105 -9.33 0.06 14.57
CA GLU A 105 -9.25 0.54 15.96
C GLU A 105 -8.62 1.93 16.01
N PHE A 106 -7.55 2.16 15.25
CA PHE A 106 -6.95 3.49 15.13
C PHE A 106 -7.94 4.51 14.57
N ILE A 107 -8.67 4.20 13.50
CA ILE A 107 -9.68 5.12 12.93
C ILE A 107 -10.79 5.40 13.94
N ARG A 108 -11.24 4.39 14.69
CA ARG A 108 -12.31 4.53 15.69
C ARG A 108 -11.92 5.46 16.84
N TYR A 109 -10.68 5.38 17.31
CA TYR A 109 -10.22 6.13 18.49
C TYR A 109 -9.41 7.37 18.16
N SER A 110 -9.06 7.60 16.89
CA SER A 110 -8.33 8.82 16.49
C SER A 110 -9.25 10.03 16.57
N LEU A 111 -8.82 11.03 17.35
CA LEU A 111 -9.49 12.34 17.46
C LEU A 111 -9.16 13.27 16.27
N LEU A 112 -8.15 12.91 15.46
CA LEU A 112 -7.65 13.70 14.33
C LEU A 112 -7.62 12.85 13.04
N PRO A 113 -7.72 13.46 11.85
CA PRO A 113 -7.46 12.79 10.59
C PRO A 113 -6.03 12.22 10.58
N LEU A 114 -5.85 10.98 10.13
CA LEU A 114 -4.56 10.28 10.18
C LEU A 114 -3.52 10.82 9.19
N GLY A 115 -3.95 11.57 8.17
CA GLY A 115 -3.10 12.06 7.08
C GLY A 115 -2.55 13.48 7.24
N GLN A 116 -2.55 14.06 8.44
CA GLN A 116 -2.05 15.42 8.70
C GLN A 116 -0.52 15.48 8.90
#